data_AF-A0A3R7DUY2-F1
#
_entry.id   AF-A0A3R7DUY2-F1
#
_cell.length_a   1.000
_cell.length_b   1.000
_cell.length_c   1.000
_cell.angle_alpha   90.00
_cell.angle_beta   90.00
_cell.angle_gamma   90.00
#
_symmetry.space_group_name_H-M   'P 1'
#
loop_
_entity.id
_entity.type
_entity.pdbx_description
1 polymer ?
#
loop_
_entity_poly.entity_id
_entity_poly.type
_entity_poly.pdbx_seq_one_letter_code
_entity_poly.pdbx_strand_id
1 'polypeptide(L)'
;MIPMKEAIDTVIRLAQPLLKTSVPLHEFPILSRVAAGDAPGVQVTPGHVAYVTTGCPVPDGADAVVKVEDTEAILGDDGKTELAIKILHAVQSGASIRPIGFDIAQDQVVVEAGEVVTPAVLGLLATVGIATVSIYRTPVVGVLSTGSELVDATDAAGIRGGKIRDSNRPMLLAYMQQLRLVFALPGNPVSCLVTSCLLVQPALKRLGGFTAEQAAPVVFQARLLHPLPLDTDRPEYHRAVVRWERTEWVATSTGVQASNAPGLVHKMLQASLEVTPMAILARPVAGIRGHTLVVTLPGKPNAVVETLNAIAPVLPHALHLLQDISHDHHKGQNKAS
;
A
#
# COMPACT_ATOMS: atom_id res chain seq x y z
N MET A 1 -21.27 -19.84 15.60
CA MET A 1 -21.05 -20.25 17.00
C MET A 1 -22.32 -20.03 17.77
N ILE A 2 -22.60 -20.87 18.78
CA ILE A 2 -23.68 -20.60 19.74
C ILE A 2 -23.15 -19.49 20.67
N PRO A 3 -23.86 -18.37 20.84
CA PRO A 3 -23.36 -17.24 21.62
C PRO A 3 -23.28 -17.61 23.11
N MET A 4 -22.07 -17.57 23.67
CA MET A 4 -21.80 -17.93 25.07
C MET A 4 -20.82 -16.95 25.71
N LYS A 5 -20.95 -16.75 27.01
CA LYS A 5 -19.97 -16.00 27.79
C LYS A 5 -18.76 -16.89 28.03
N GLU A 6 -17.55 -16.35 28.02
CA GLU A 6 -16.31 -17.14 28.11
C GLU A 6 -15.43 -16.75 29.31
N ALA A 7 -14.65 -17.70 29.83
CA ALA A 7 -13.62 -17.45 30.84
C ALA A 7 -12.31 -16.93 30.20
N ILE A 8 -11.65 -15.95 30.83
CA ILE A 8 -10.38 -15.38 30.32
C ILE A 8 -9.15 -16.12 30.85
N ASP A 9 -9.25 -16.67 32.06
CA ASP A 9 -8.14 -17.31 32.77
C ASP A 9 -8.52 -18.74 33.18
N THR A 10 -7.52 -19.55 33.49
CA THR A 10 -7.75 -20.90 34.03
C THR A 10 -8.27 -20.75 35.47
N VAL A 11 -9.43 -21.38 35.71
CA VAL A 11 -9.95 -21.91 36.98
C VAL A 11 -11.12 -21.16 37.69
N ILE A 12 -11.95 -22.00 38.32
CA ILE A 12 -13.01 -21.94 39.34
C ILE A 12 -13.99 -20.75 39.43
N ARG A 13 -15.29 -21.08 39.43
CA ARG A 13 -16.42 -20.15 39.54
C ARG A 13 -17.27 -20.35 40.80
N LEU A 14 -17.68 -19.24 41.43
CA LEU A 14 -18.63 -19.19 42.55
C LEU A 14 -20.07 -18.97 42.06
N ALA A 15 -21.04 -19.39 42.90
CA ALA A 15 -22.44 -19.01 42.80
C ALA A 15 -22.80 -18.07 43.96
N GLN A 16 -22.96 -16.77 43.64
CA GLN A 16 -23.50 -15.67 44.46
C GLN A 16 -22.78 -15.28 45.77
N PRO A 17 -22.82 -13.99 46.16
CA PRO A 17 -22.30 -13.54 47.44
C PRO A 17 -23.21 -14.01 48.57
N LEU A 18 -22.68 -14.86 49.46
CA LEU A 18 -23.23 -15.07 50.80
C LEU A 18 -23.10 -13.77 51.61
N LEU A 19 -23.85 -12.73 51.28
CA LEU A 19 -23.98 -11.54 52.11
C LEU A 19 -25.21 -11.70 53.00
N LYS A 20 -25.00 -12.37 54.15
CA LYS A 20 -25.23 -11.76 55.48
C LYS A 20 -24.67 -12.62 56.61
N THR A 21 -23.77 -11.99 57.36
CA THR A 21 -23.32 -12.27 58.73
C THR A 21 -22.59 -13.60 58.97
N SER A 22 -21.26 -13.50 58.86
CA SER A 22 -20.21 -14.41 59.39
C SER A 22 -20.35 -15.89 59.05
N VAL A 23 -19.63 -16.30 58.01
CA VAL A 23 -19.39 -17.70 57.67
C VAL A 23 -17.87 -17.84 57.43
N PRO A 24 -17.14 -18.76 58.11
CA PRO A 24 -15.67 -18.73 58.21
C PRO A 24 -15.01 -19.13 56.89
N LEU A 25 -13.86 -18.52 56.52
CA LEU A 25 -12.98 -18.84 55.37
C LEU A 25 -13.38 -20.14 54.63
N HIS A 26 -14.28 -20.04 53.65
CA HIS A 26 -15.02 -21.19 53.12
C HIS A 26 -14.22 -22.02 52.12
N GLU A 27 -14.19 -23.33 52.36
CA GLU A 27 -13.84 -24.36 51.39
C GLU A 27 -15.04 -24.62 50.47
N PHE A 28 -14.80 -24.69 49.17
CA PHE A 28 -15.83 -24.90 48.15
C PHE A 28 -15.62 -26.24 47.44
N PRO A 29 -16.55 -27.20 47.53
CA PRO A 29 -16.44 -28.48 46.84
C PRO A 29 -16.51 -28.33 45.31
N ILE A 30 -15.72 -29.13 44.60
CA ILE A 30 -15.67 -29.15 43.14
C ILE A 30 -16.77 -30.08 42.60
N LEU A 31 -17.73 -29.53 41.86
CA LEU A 31 -18.82 -30.31 41.24
C LEU A 31 -18.41 -30.99 39.94
N SER A 32 -17.63 -30.29 39.11
CA SER A 32 -17.32 -30.74 37.75
C SER A 32 -16.11 -30.01 37.17
N ARG A 33 -15.60 -30.52 36.04
CA ARG A 33 -14.56 -29.88 35.23
C ARG A 33 -15.09 -29.68 33.81
N VAL A 34 -14.91 -28.48 33.26
CA VAL A 34 -15.32 -28.09 31.90
C VAL A 34 -14.09 -27.58 31.17
N ALA A 35 -13.75 -28.20 30.05
CA ALA A 35 -12.63 -27.84 29.19
C ALA A 35 -13.09 -27.13 27.91
N ALA A 36 -12.16 -26.44 27.25
CA ALA A 36 -12.48 -25.69 26.04
C ALA A 36 -12.89 -26.66 24.92
N GLY A 37 -14.05 -26.43 24.33
CA GLY A 37 -14.66 -27.34 23.34
C GLY A 37 -15.68 -28.33 23.90
N ASP A 38 -15.85 -28.42 25.23
CA ASP A 38 -16.90 -29.21 25.84
C ASP A 38 -18.29 -28.61 25.60
N ALA A 39 -19.31 -29.46 25.56
CA ALA A 39 -20.68 -29.04 25.39
C ALA A 39 -21.18 -28.23 26.61
N PRO A 40 -22.00 -27.18 26.40
CA PRO A 40 -22.64 -26.45 27.49
C PRO A 40 -23.65 -27.36 28.22
N GLY A 41 -23.87 -27.15 29.51
CA GLY A 41 -24.89 -27.88 30.27
C GLY A 41 -24.55 -28.14 31.74
N VAL A 42 -23.36 -27.78 32.19
CA VAL A 42 -23.01 -27.82 33.61
C VAL A 42 -23.66 -26.63 34.32
N GLN A 43 -24.37 -26.91 35.41
CA GLN A 43 -24.96 -25.91 36.30
C GLN A 43 -24.21 -25.90 37.63
N VAL A 44 -23.73 -24.73 38.04
CA VAL A 44 -23.11 -24.52 39.35
C VAL A 44 -24.19 -24.08 40.33
N THR A 45 -24.27 -24.78 41.47
CA THR A 45 -25.21 -24.48 42.55
C THR A 45 -24.54 -23.67 43.66
N PRO A 46 -25.31 -22.95 44.49
CA PRO A 46 -24.77 -22.20 45.63
C PRO A 46 -23.85 -23.05 46.53
N GLY A 47 -22.73 -22.47 46.95
CA GLY A 47 -21.73 -23.12 47.81
C GLY A 47 -20.79 -24.10 47.10
N HIS A 48 -20.87 -24.21 45.78
CA HIS A 48 -20.03 -25.10 44.98
C HIS A 48 -19.25 -24.36 43.91
N VAL A 49 -18.26 -25.05 43.35
CA VAL A 49 -17.44 -24.56 42.26
C VAL A 49 -17.31 -25.56 41.12
N ALA A 50 -17.02 -25.07 39.92
CA ALA A 50 -16.63 -25.91 38.78
C ALA A 50 -15.29 -25.44 38.21
N TYR A 51 -14.43 -26.38 37.85
CA TYR A 51 -13.16 -26.09 37.17
C TYR A 51 -13.44 -25.72 35.72
N VAL A 52 -12.87 -24.62 35.24
CA VAL A 52 -12.97 -24.16 33.86
C VAL A 52 -11.59 -23.81 33.32
N THR A 53 -11.35 -24.03 32.03
CA THR A 53 -10.16 -23.47 31.35
C THR A 53 -10.50 -22.18 30.61
N THR A 54 -9.49 -21.37 30.29
CA THR A 54 -9.66 -20.20 29.41
C THR A 54 -10.39 -20.59 28.11
N GLY A 55 -11.33 -19.73 27.68
CA GLY A 55 -12.13 -19.91 26.47
C GLY A 55 -13.35 -20.84 26.63
N CYS A 56 -13.58 -21.43 27.81
CA CYS A 56 -14.78 -22.24 28.04
C CYS A 56 -16.04 -21.39 28.23
N PRO A 57 -17.21 -21.89 27.81
CA PRO A 57 -18.50 -21.35 28.23
C PRO A 57 -18.58 -21.25 29.76
N VAL A 58 -19.08 -20.11 30.27
CA VAL A 58 -19.50 -19.95 31.66
C VAL A 58 -20.60 -20.99 31.97
N PRO A 59 -20.43 -21.91 32.94
CA PRO A 59 -21.49 -22.76 33.46
C PRO A 59 -22.68 -21.93 34.00
N ASP A 60 -23.89 -22.45 33.86
CA ASP A 60 -25.08 -21.76 34.33
C ASP A 60 -25.07 -21.62 35.86
N GLY A 61 -25.52 -20.47 36.37
CA GLY A 61 -25.54 -20.17 37.81
C GLY A 61 -24.24 -19.58 38.36
N ALA A 62 -23.15 -19.59 37.59
CA ALA A 62 -21.90 -18.94 37.98
C ALA A 62 -21.86 -17.45 37.61
N ASP A 63 -21.28 -16.63 38.49
CA ASP A 63 -21.23 -15.18 38.31
C ASP A 63 -19.82 -14.55 38.34
N ALA A 64 -18.77 -15.29 38.70
CA ALA A 64 -17.38 -14.83 38.63
C ALA A 64 -16.42 -15.99 38.31
N VAL A 65 -15.21 -15.69 37.80
CA VAL A 65 -14.09 -16.63 37.58
C VAL A 65 -12.91 -16.21 38.46
N VAL A 66 -12.29 -17.16 39.16
CA VAL A 66 -11.17 -16.93 40.09
C VAL A 66 -9.95 -17.71 39.64
N LYS A 67 -8.88 -16.98 39.36
CA LYS A 67 -7.62 -17.54 38.89
C LYS A 67 -7.08 -18.58 39.87
N VAL A 68 -6.45 -19.64 39.35
CA VAL A 68 -5.93 -20.73 40.21
C VAL A 68 -4.90 -20.24 41.22
N GLU A 69 -4.10 -19.24 40.85
CA GLU A 69 -3.12 -18.60 41.72
C GLU A 69 -3.73 -17.90 42.95
N ASP A 70 -5.02 -17.54 42.88
CA ASP A 70 -5.77 -16.93 43.99
C ASP A 70 -6.56 -17.98 44.78
N THR A 71 -6.21 -19.27 44.63
CA THR A 71 -6.86 -20.40 45.29
C THR A 71 -5.86 -21.38 45.90
N GLU A 72 -6.27 -22.04 46.99
CA GLU A 72 -5.56 -23.18 47.60
C GLU A 72 -6.39 -24.45 47.41
N ALA A 73 -5.79 -25.51 46.85
CA ALA A 73 -6.45 -26.80 46.67
C ALA A 73 -6.48 -27.61 47.97
N ILE A 74 -7.61 -28.26 48.23
CA ILE A 74 -7.79 -29.20 49.34
C ILE A 74 -7.84 -30.60 48.74
N LEU A 75 -6.81 -31.38 49.06
CA LEU A 75 -6.60 -32.72 48.54
C LEU A 75 -7.35 -33.75 49.39
N GLY A 76 -7.86 -34.80 48.74
CA GLY A 76 -8.40 -35.98 49.41
C GLY A 76 -7.31 -36.87 50.00
N ASP A 77 -7.74 -37.96 50.61
CA ASP A 77 -6.86 -38.92 51.32
C ASP A 77 -5.77 -39.54 50.43
N ASP A 78 -5.93 -39.49 49.11
CA ASP A 78 -4.95 -39.96 48.13
C ASP A 78 -3.81 -38.98 47.84
N GLY A 79 -3.90 -37.75 48.39
CA GLY A 79 -2.95 -36.66 48.17
C GLY A 79 -2.86 -36.18 46.71
N LYS A 80 -3.82 -36.56 45.85
CA LYS A 80 -3.79 -36.29 44.41
C LYS A 80 -5.08 -35.70 43.88
N THR A 81 -6.22 -36.07 44.46
CA THR A 81 -7.53 -35.60 44.02
C THR A 81 -7.90 -34.32 44.75
N GLU A 82 -8.13 -33.25 44.00
CA GLU A 82 -8.68 -32.01 44.54
C GLU A 82 -10.18 -32.20 44.81
N LEU A 83 -10.58 -32.13 46.08
CA LEU A 83 -11.99 -32.28 46.49
C LEU A 83 -12.68 -30.92 46.63
N ALA A 84 -11.93 -29.93 47.12
CA ALA A 84 -12.41 -28.58 47.34
C ALA A 84 -11.30 -27.57 47.09
N ILE A 85 -11.66 -26.30 47.04
CA ILE A 85 -10.70 -25.20 47.05
C ILE A 85 -11.05 -24.15 48.09
N LYS A 86 -10.05 -23.41 48.52
CA LYS A 86 -10.19 -22.22 49.33
C LYS A 86 -9.80 -21.01 48.51
N ILE A 87 -10.64 -20.00 48.51
CA ILE A 87 -10.39 -18.75 47.78
C ILE A 87 -9.66 -17.79 48.71
N LEU A 88 -8.52 -17.25 48.25
CA LEU A 88 -7.63 -16.43 49.07
C LEU A 88 -8.07 -14.96 49.16
N HIS A 89 -8.79 -14.48 48.15
CA HIS A 89 -9.20 -13.08 48.02
C HIS A 89 -10.67 -12.94 47.63
N ALA A 90 -11.34 -11.90 48.12
CA ALA A 90 -12.72 -11.62 47.73
C ALA A 90 -12.81 -11.26 46.24
N VAL A 91 -13.79 -11.82 45.54
CA VAL A 91 -13.97 -11.63 44.08
C VAL A 91 -15.31 -10.94 43.81
N GLN A 92 -15.31 -9.99 42.87
CA GLN A 92 -16.52 -9.30 42.43
C GLN A 92 -17.29 -10.11 41.38
N SER A 93 -18.61 -9.96 41.37
CA SER A 93 -19.45 -10.51 40.30
C SER A 93 -19.01 -9.93 38.95
N GLY A 94 -18.91 -10.78 37.92
CA GLY A 94 -18.42 -10.44 36.59
C GLY A 94 -16.90 -10.54 36.42
N ALA A 95 -16.13 -10.76 37.49
CA ALA A 95 -14.66 -10.86 37.39
C ALA A 95 -14.23 -11.99 36.45
N SER A 96 -13.27 -11.69 35.57
CA SER A 96 -12.67 -12.61 34.60
C SER A 96 -13.68 -13.35 33.68
N ILE A 97 -14.82 -12.72 33.39
CA ILE A 97 -15.83 -13.19 32.43
C ILE A 97 -15.90 -12.23 31.24
N ARG A 98 -15.80 -12.76 30.01
CA ARG A 98 -16.17 -12.02 28.79
C ARG A 98 -17.65 -12.23 28.52
N PRO A 99 -18.48 -11.16 28.53
CA PRO A 99 -19.86 -11.28 28.08
C PRO A 99 -19.93 -11.63 26.58
N ILE A 100 -21.09 -12.14 26.16
CA ILE A 100 -21.37 -12.35 24.74
C ILE A 100 -21.25 -11.00 24.02
N GLY A 101 -20.51 -10.99 22.92
CA GLY A 101 -20.28 -9.79 22.13
C GLY A 101 -19.28 -8.80 22.72
N PHE A 102 -18.42 -9.24 23.66
CA PHE A 102 -17.39 -8.40 24.27
C PHE A 102 -16.40 -7.81 23.25
N ASP A 103 -15.90 -8.64 22.32
CA ASP A 103 -14.98 -8.18 21.27
C ASP A 103 -15.75 -7.59 20.06
N ILE A 104 -16.80 -8.28 19.62
CA ILE A 104 -17.63 -7.90 18.46
C ILE A 104 -19.09 -8.15 18.81
N ALA A 105 -19.90 -7.10 18.85
CA ALA A 105 -21.32 -7.21 19.13
C ALA A 105 -22.08 -7.81 17.93
N GLN A 106 -23.24 -8.40 18.22
CA GLN A 106 -24.16 -8.82 17.17
C GLN A 106 -24.53 -7.63 16.28
N ASP A 107 -24.60 -7.86 14.96
CA ASP A 107 -24.91 -6.86 13.93
C ASP A 107 -23.91 -5.69 13.80
N GLN A 108 -22.78 -5.75 14.50
CA GLN A 108 -21.69 -4.79 14.34
C GLN A 108 -21.01 -4.96 12.98
N VAL A 109 -20.77 -3.84 12.28
CA VAL A 109 -19.96 -3.83 11.06
C VAL A 109 -18.51 -4.11 11.44
N VAL A 110 -17.95 -5.22 10.92
CA VAL A 110 -16.56 -5.63 11.17
C VAL A 110 -15.58 -5.16 10.10
N VAL A 111 -16.06 -4.91 8.89
CA VAL A 111 -15.27 -4.45 7.73
C VAL A 111 -16.15 -3.53 6.90
N GLU A 112 -15.66 -2.34 6.57
CA GLU A 112 -16.38 -1.40 5.71
C GLU A 112 -16.17 -1.68 4.22
N ALA A 113 -17.14 -1.31 3.39
CA ALA A 113 -17.00 -1.39 1.95
C ALA A 113 -15.88 -0.46 1.45
N GLY A 114 -14.91 -1.02 0.71
CA GLY A 114 -13.74 -0.28 0.23
C GLY A 114 -12.47 -0.52 1.07
N GLU A 115 -12.57 -1.24 2.19
CA GLU A 115 -11.38 -1.71 2.87
C GLU A 115 -10.60 -2.73 2.04
N VAL A 116 -9.27 -2.64 2.14
CA VAL A 116 -8.35 -3.54 1.46
C VAL A 116 -8.29 -4.85 2.23
N VAL A 117 -8.51 -5.97 1.55
CA VAL A 117 -8.40 -7.30 2.17
C VAL A 117 -6.92 -7.61 2.47
N THR A 118 -6.56 -7.50 3.74
CA THR A 118 -5.24 -7.87 4.29
C THR A 118 -5.33 -9.20 5.06
N PRO A 119 -4.20 -9.82 5.46
CA PRO A 119 -4.23 -11.02 6.31
C PRO A 119 -5.01 -10.84 7.62
N ALA A 120 -4.97 -9.65 8.23
CA ALA A 120 -5.72 -9.34 9.44
C ALA A 120 -7.24 -9.29 9.17
N VAL A 121 -7.65 -8.66 8.07
CA VAL A 121 -9.06 -8.62 7.63
C VAL A 121 -9.58 -10.04 7.35
N LEU A 122 -8.77 -10.89 6.70
CA LEU A 122 -9.13 -12.29 6.48
C LEU A 122 -9.33 -13.06 7.80
N GLY A 123 -8.44 -12.87 8.77
CA GLY A 123 -8.59 -13.47 10.11
C GLY A 123 -9.86 -13.01 10.82
N LEU A 124 -10.17 -11.71 10.77
CA LEU A 124 -11.39 -11.15 11.34
C LEU A 124 -12.66 -11.73 10.70
N LEU A 125 -12.71 -11.80 9.36
CA LEU A 125 -13.82 -12.39 8.62
C LEU A 125 -14.02 -13.87 8.97
N ALA A 126 -12.93 -14.62 9.12
CA ALA A 126 -12.98 -16.02 9.53
C ALA A 126 -13.55 -16.19 10.95
N THR A 127 -13.17 -15.33 11.90
CA THR A 127 -13.68 -15.36 13.29
C THR A 127 -15.20 -15.20 13.34
N VAL A 128 -15.78 -14.37 12.47
CA VAL A 128 -17.25 -14.20 12.38
C VAL A 128 -17.94 -15.20 11.46
N GLY A 129 -17.21 -16.20 10.95
CA GLY A 129 -17.76 -17.28 10.12
C GLY A 129 -18.03 -16.92 8.66
N ILE A 130 -17.43 -15.83 8.15
CA ILE A 130 -17.57 -15.43 6.75
C ILE A 130 -16.51 -16.17 5.91
N ALA A 131 -16.95 -17.13 5.10
CA ALA A 131 -16.09 -17.92 4.22
C ALA A 131 -15.84 -17.27 2.84
N THR A 132 -16.75 -16.40 2.41
CA THR A 132 -16.69 -15.73 1.10
C THR A 132 -17.09 -14.28 1.24
N VAL A 133 -16.33 -13.38 0.62
CA VAL A 133 -16.62 -11.94 0.61
C VAL A 133 -16.74 -11.45 -0.83
N SER A 134 -17.67 -10.51 -1.07
CA SER A 134 -17.78 -9.84 -2.36
C SER A 134 -16.65 -8.82 -2.49
N ILE A 135 -15.83 -8.95 -3.53
CA ILE A 135 -14.72 -8.04 -3.82
C ILE A 135 -14.98 -7.28 -5.13
N TYR A 136 -14.34 -6.12 -5.27
CA TYR A 136 -14.28 -5.44 -6.55
C TYR A 136 -13.55 -6.34 -7.56
N ARG A 137 -14.16 -6.47 -8.75
CA ARG A 137 -13.56 -7.25 -9.83
C ARG A 137 -12.23 -6.61 -10.21
N THR A 138 -11.16 -7.40 -10.27
CA THR A 138 -9.89 -6.95 -10.85
C THR A 138 -10.18 -6.47 -12.28
N PRO A 139 -9.65 -5.31 -12.75
CA PRO A 139 -9.79 -4.70 -14.09
C PRO A 139 -9.95 -5.58 -15.38
N VAL A 140 -9.75 -5.13 -16.64
CA VAL A 140 -9.00 -5.92 -17.68
C VAL A 140 -8.05 -4.97 -18.44
N VAL A 141 -6.75 -5.33 -18.63
CA VAL A 141 -5.79 -4.52 -19.42
C VAL A 141 -5.33 -5.30 -20.64
N GLY A 142 -5.33 -4.62 -21.79
CA GLY A 142 -4.47 -4.96 -22.91
C GLY A 142 -3.32 -3.95 -23.03
N VAL A 143 -2.09 -4.44 -23.26
CA VAL A 143 -0.93 -3.60 -23.58
C VAL A 143 -0.47 -3.93 -25.00
N LEU A 144 -0.45 -2.92 -25.86
CA LEU A 144 0.00 -3.04 -27.25
C LEU A 144 1.14 -2.05 -27.49
N SER A 145 2.23 -2.54 -28.06
CA SER A 145 3.30 -1.71 -28.60
C SER A 145 3.14 -1.58 -30.11
N THR A 146 3.36 -0.38 -30.62
CA THR A 146 3.26 -0.06 -32.05
C THR A 146 4.54 0.62 -32.50
N GLY A 147 5.09 0.21 -33.65
CA GLY A 147 6.30 0.81 -34.21
C GLY A 147 6.99 -0.17 -35.15
N SER A 148 7.26 0.26 -36.37
CA SER A 148 7.97 -0.56 -37.36
C SER A 148 9.44 -0.79 -36.99
N GLU A 149 9.96 -0.07 -36.01
CA GLU A 149 11.29 -0.18 -35.42
C GLU A 149 11.34 -1.21 -34.28
N LEU A 150 10.19 -1.64 -33.76
CA LEU A 150 10.16 -2.53 -32.60
C LEU A 150 10.36 -3.99 -33.01
N VAL A 151 11.12 -4.70 -32.19
CA VAL A 151 11.14 -6.17 -32.13
C VAL A 151 10.74 -6.61 -30.72
N ASP A 152 10.22 -7.82 -30.59
CA ASP A 152 9.83 -8.35 -29.29
C ASP A 152 11.02 -8.36 -28.32
N ALA A 153 10.77 -8.07 -27.05
CA ALA A 153 11.81 -8.06 -26.01
C ALA A 153 12.55 -9.40 -25.91
N THR A 154 11.84 -10.50 -26.16
CA THR A 154 12.30 -11.88 -26.04
C THR A 154 12.78 -12.47 -27.37
N ASP A 155 12.82 -11.67 -28.44
CA ASP A 155 13.25 -12.15 -29.75
C ASP A 155 14.70 -12.69 -29.69
N ALA A 156 14.80 -14.01 -29.82
CA ALA A 156 16.05 -14.76 -29.77
C ALA A 156 16.95 -14.49 -30.98
N ALA A 157 16.39 -13.99 -32.09
CA ALA A 157 17.15 -13.66 -33.30
C ALA A 157 18.04 -12.41 -33.15
N GLY A 158 17.89 -11.68 -32.03
CA GLY A 158 18.66 -10.48 -31.71
C GLY A 158 18.19 -9.23 -32.46
N ILE A 159 18.84 -8.09 -32.19
CA ILE A 159 18.54 -6.82 -32.86
C ILE A 159 19.19 -6.82 -34.25
N ARG A 160 18.42 -6.60 -35.31
CA ARG A 160 18.91 -6.44 -36.69
C ARG A 160 18.26 -5.24 -37.37
N GLY A 161 19.02 -4.51 -38.20
CA GLY A 161 18.47 -3.50 -39.11
C GLY A 161 17.79 -2.30 -38.43
N GLY A 162 18.50 -1.58 -37.54
CA GLY A 162 17.99 -0.34 -36.92
C GLY A 162 16.77 -0.51 -36.01
N LYS A 163 16.40 -1.77 -35.72
CA LYS A 163 15.34 -2.12 -34.78
C LYS A 163 15.79 -1.89 -33.34
N ILE A 164 14.83 -1.76 -32.43
CA ILE A 164 15.05 -1.71 -30.99
C ILE A 164 14.08 -2.68 -30.30
N ARG A 165 14.46 -3.17 -29.12
CA ARG A 165 13.57 -4.04 -28.33
C ARG A 165 12.46 -3.24 -27.70
N ASP A 166 11.27 -3.79 -27.73
CA ASP A 166 10.12 -3.28 -26.99
C ASP A 166 10.32 -3.49 -25.48
N SER A 167 10.96 -2.54 -24.81
CA SER A 167 11.14 -2.56 -23.36
C SER A 167 9.90 -2.13 -22.59
N ASN A 168 9.01 -1.36 -23.24
CA ASN A 168 7.89 -0.72 -22.56
C ASN A 168 6.76 -1.70 -22.29
N ARG A 169 6.39 -2.56 -23.23
CA ARG A 169 5.33 -3.56 -23.02
C ARG A 169 5.62 -4.55 -21.89
N PRO A 170 6.77 -5.24 -21.81
CA PRO A 170 7.03 -6.15 -20.70
C PRO A 170 7.13 -5.42 -19.35
N MET A 171 7.69 -4.20 -19.31
CA MET A 171 7.70 -3.35 -18.13
C MET A 171 6.28 -3.02 -17.66
N LEU A 172 5.41 -2.58 -18.57
CA LEU A 172 4.02 -2.25 -18.28
C LEU A 172 3.20 -3.48 -17.92
N LEU A 173 3.40 -4.62 -18.58
CA LEU A 173 2.72 -5.87 -18.21
C LEU A 173 3.11 -6.35 -16.81
N ALA A 174 4.40 -6.28 -16.45
CA ALA A 174 4.86 -6.61 -15.10
C ALA A 174 4.27 -5.65 -14.05
N TYR A 175 4.16 -4.36 -14.38
CA TYR A 175 3.56 -3.36 -13.50
C TYR A 175 2.02 -3.51 -13.39
N MET A 176 1.35 -3.81 -14.50
CA MET A 176 -0.12 -3.89 -14.63
C MET A 176 -0.70 -5.27 -14.29
N GLN A 177 0.12 -6.31 -14.10
CA GLN A 177 -0.31 -7.54 -13.40
C GLN A 177 -0.91 -7.23 -12.02
N GLN A 178 -0.69 -6.03 -11.50
CA GLN A 178 -1.26 -5.56 -10.25
C GLN A 178 -2.66 -4.95 -10.40
N LEU A 179 -3.08 -4.48 -11.59
CA LEU A 179 -4.18 -3.53 -11.71
C LEU A 179 -4.67 -3.35 -13.16
N ARG A 180 -6.00 -3.25 -13.44
CA ARG A 180 -6.46 -3.31 -14.84
C ARG A 180 -7.38 -2.17 -15.46
N LEU A 181 -6.84 -1.28 -16.31
CA LEU A 181 -7.48 -0.22 -17.15
C LEU A 181 -6.59 0.13 -18.37
N VAL A 182 -7.14 0.80 -19.40
CA VAL A 182 -6.36 1.29 -20.55
C VAL A 182 -5.82 2.71 -20.28
N PHE A 183 -4.51 2.88 -20.44
CA PHE A 183 -3.83 4.18 -20.32
C PHE A 183 -2.90 4.42 -21.51
N ALA A 184 -3.02 5.59 -22.14
CA ALA A 184 -2.11 6.01 -23.20
C ALA A 184 -0.93 6.76 -22.56
N LEU A 185 0.27 6.20 -22.70
CA LEU A 185 1.49 6.72 -22.08
C LEU A 185 2.49 7.20 -23.14
N PRO A 186 3.31 8.21 -22.83
CA PRO A 186 4.31 8.71 -23.76
C PRO A 186 5.36 7.64 -24.08
N GLY A 187 5.86 7.61 -25.32
CA GLY A 187 6.85 6.61 -25.76
C GLY A 187 8.23 6.71 -25.08
N ASN A 188 8.52 7.82 -24.40
CA ASN A 188 9.74 8.01 -23.61
C ASN A 188 9.66 7.17 -22.31
N PRO A 189 10.60 6.24 -22.05
CA PRO A 189 10.60 5.40 -20.85
C PRO A 189 10.54 6.17 -19.52
N VAL A 190 11.23 7.32 -19.41
CA VAL A 190 11.22 8.13 -18.18
C VAL A 190 9.86 8.78 -17.97
N SER A 191 9.30 9.39 -19.02
CA SER A 191 7.97 10.01 -18.97
C SER A 191 6.88 8.96 -18.77
N CYS A 192 7.01 7.77 -19.35
CA CYS A 192 6.10 6.64 -19.19
C CYS A 192 6.03 6.21 -17.72
N LEU A 193 7.19 6.06 -17.06
CA LEU A 193 7.25 5.70 -15.64
C LEU A 193 6.62 6.77 -14.75
N VAL A 194 6.98 8.05 -14.94
CA VAL A 194 6.42 9.16 -14.15
C VAL A 194 4.90 9.26 -14.33
N THR A 195 4.43 9.20 -15.58
CA THR A 195 2.98 9.23 -15.88
C THR A 195 2.26 8.01 -15.29
N SER A 196 2.93 6.85 -15.25
CA SER A 196 2.39 5.64 -14.61
C SER A 196 2.20 5.81 -13.11
N CYS A 197 3.21 6.33 -12.40
CA CYS A 197 3.13 6.54 -10.95
C CYS A 197 2.08 7.60 -10.57
N LEU A 198 1.90 8.63 -11.39
CA LEU A 198 1.04 9.77 -11.06
C LEU A 198 -0.42 9.60 -11.47
N LEU A 199 -0.68 8.91 -12.58
CA LEU A 199 -2.03 8.82 -13.15
C LEU A 199 -2.55 7.38 -13.18
N VAL A 200 -1.72 6.44 -13.65
CA VAL A 200 -2.11 5.04 -13.86
C VAL A 200 -2.34 4.35 -12.52
N GLN A 201 -1.34 4.37 -11.64
CA GLN A 201 -1.39 3.67 -10.37
C GLN A 201 -2.52 4.20 -9.46
N PRO A 202 -2.72 5.52 -9.28
CA PRO A 202 -3.82 6.01 -8.45
C PRO A 202 -5.19 5.69 -9.05
N ALA A 203 -5.38 5.86 -10.36
CA ALA A 203 -6.65 5.53 -11.02
C ALA A 203 -7.00 4.05 -10.88
N LEU A 204 -6.00 3.19 -11.03
CA LEU A 204 -6.16 1.76 -10.86
C LEU A 204 -6.50 1.34 -9.43
N LYS A 205 -5.82 1.91 -8.43
CA LYS A 205 -6.14 1.67 -7.01
C LYS A 205 -7.57 2.14 -6.70
N ARG A 206 -7.98 3.30 -7.20
CA ARG A 206 -9.37 3.80 -7.05
C ARG A 206 -10.39 2.81 -7.61
N LEU A 207 -10.14 2.25 -8.80
CA LEU A 207 -11.02 1.24 -9.37
C LEU A 207 -10.97 -0.11 -8.65
N GLY A 208 -9.87 -0.43 -7.98
CA GLY A 208 -9.75 -1.59 -7.09
C GLY A 208 -10.47 -1.42 -5.75
N GLY A 209 -11.16 -0.30 -5.52
CA GLY A 209 -11.92 -0.02 -4.30
C GLY A 209 -11.16 0.78 -3.23
N PHE A 210 -9.90 1.15 -3.45
CA PHE A 210 -9.09 1.91 -2.50
C PHE A 210 -9.61 3.35 -2.34
N THR A 211 -9.47 3.91 -1.13
CA THR A 211 -9.78 5.32 -0.87
C THR A 211 -8.82 6.24 -1.63
N ALA A 212 -9.15 7.54 -1.75
CA ALA A 212 -8.29 8.50 -2.44
C ALA A 212 -6.90 8.61 -1.80
N GLU A 213 -6.81 8.56 -0.47
CA GLU A 213 -5.56 8.60 0.28
C GLU A 213 -4.71 7.35 0.07
N GLN A 214 -5.32 6.16 0.10
CA GLN A 214 -4.62 4.90 -0.17
C GLN A 214 -4.17 4.79 -1.64
N ALA A 215 -4.93 5.43 -2.54
CA ALA A 215 -4.64 5.47 -3.96
C ALA A 215 -3.46 6.40 -4.31
N ALA A 216 -3.24 7.46 -3.52
CA ALA A 216 -2.20 8.44 -3.77
C ALA A 216 -0.79 7.82 -3.71
N PRO A 217 0.20 8.43 -4.42
CA PRO A 217 1.60 8.11 -4.21
C PRO A 217 2.01 8.37 -2.76
N VAL A 218 2.87 7.52 -2.21
CA VAL A 218 3.47 7.77 -0.90
C VAL A 218 4.38 8.99 -1.01
N VAL A 219 4.08 10.02 -0.23
CA VAL A 219 4.89 11.24 -0.14
C VAL A 219 5.44 11.34 1.27
N PHE A 220 6.73 11.62 1.38
CA PHE A 220 7.39 11.90 2.65
C PHE A 220 8.41 13.01 2.46
N GLN A 221 8.72 13.72 3.54
CA GLN A 221 9.68 14.80 3.52
C GLN A 221 11.11 14.26 3.62
N ALA A 222 12.01 14.77 2.78
CA ALA A 222 13.43 14.48 2.81
C ALA A 222 14.24 15.75 2.58
N ARG A 223 15.34 15.91 3.32
CA ARG A 223 16.24 17.06 3.15
C ARG A 223 17.19 16.83 1.98
N LEU A 224 17.27 17.79 1.06
CA LEU A 224 18.24 17.75 -0.03
C LEU A 224 19.66 17.94 0.50
N LEU A 225 20.61 17.12 0.01
CA LEU A 225 22.03 17.25 0.37
C LEU A 225 22.77 18.30 -0.47
N HIS A 226 22.18 18.77 -1.55
CA HIS A 226 22.69 19.83 -2.40
C HIS A 226 21.54 20.64 -3.00
N PRO A 227 21.79 21.91 -3.38
CA PRO A 227 20.82 22.71 -4.11
C PRO A 227 20.37 21.98 -5.38
N LEU A 228 19.06 21.96 -5.62
CA LEU A 228 18.48 21.42 -6.83
C LEU A 228 17.70 22.56 -7.51
N PRO A 229 18.22 23.16 -8.60
CA PRO A 229 17.47 24.16 -9.35
C PRO A 229 16.27 23.47 -10.00
N LEU A 230 15.09 24.03 -9.78
CA LEU A 230 13.82 23.53 -10.32
C LEU A 230 13.24 24.58 -11.27
N ASP A 231 12.54 24.12 -12.29
CA ASP A 231 11.68 24.98 -13.11
C ASP A 231 10.53 25.53 -12.24
N THR A 232 10.35 26.86 -12.26
CA THR A 232 9.33 27.55 -11.47
C THR A 232 7.93 27.48 -12.09
N ASP A 233 7.82 27.21 -13.39
CA ASP A 233 6.55 27.21 -14.12
C ASP A 233 5.98 25.78 -14.29
N ARG A 234 6.81 24.75 -14.13
CA ARG A 234 6.41 23.36 -14.38
C ARG A 234 6.77 22.42 -13.22
N PRO A 235 5.83 21.57 -12.76
CA PRO A 235 6.17 20.52 -11.82
C PRO A 235 7.15 19.52 -12.44
N GLU A 236 8.34 19.40 -11.83
CA GLU A 236 9.38 18.47 -12.24
C GLU A 236 9.44 17.25 -11.30
N TYR A 237 9.58 16.07 -11.90
CA TYR A 237 9.74 14.82 -11.18
C TYR A 237 11.19 14.36 -11.29
N HIS A 238 12.02 14.92 -10.41
CA HIS A 238 13.46 14.67 -10.39
C HIS A 238 13.78 13.31 -9.77
N ARG A 239 14.65 12.53 -10.41
CA ARG A 239 15.09 11.23 -9.88
C ARG A 239 16.13 11.44 -8.78
N ALA A 240 15.87 10.87 -7.60
CA ALA A 240 16.73 11.00 -6.44
C ALA A 240 16.97 9.65 -5.76
N VAL A 241 18.14 9.51 -5.13
CA VAL A 241 18.45 8.45 -4.18
C VAL A 241 18.15 8.97 -2.78
N VAL A 242 17.34 8.22 -2.03
CA VAL A 242 16.94 8.59 -0.67
C VAL A 242 17.57 7.60 0.32
N ARG A 243 18.07 8.11 1.44
CA ARG A 243 18.63 7.30 2.54
C ARG A 243 18.23 7.86 3.90
N TRP A 244 18.14 6.99 4.90
CA TRP A 244 17.89 7.41 6.29
C TRP A 244 19.21 7.78 6.96
N GLU A 245 19.32 9.00 7.50
CA GLU A 245 20.47 9.44 8.28
C GLU A 245 20.03 9.92 9.66
N ARG A 246 20.49 9.20 10.70
CA ARG A 246 20.25 9.48 12.13
C ARG A 246 18.76 9.57 12.48
N THR A 247 18.13 10.69 12.12
CA THR A 247 16.76 11.08 12.49
C THR A 247 15.92 11.58 11.30
N GLU A 248 16.48 11.68 10.09
CA GLU A 248 15.78 12.23 8.94
C GLU A 248 16.10 11.49 7.63
N TRP A 249 15.18 11.59 6.66
CA TRP A 249 15.45 11.19 5.28
C TRP A 249 16.27 12.27 4.58
N VAL A 250 17.31 11.86 3.85
CA VAL A 250 18.09 12.75 3.00
C VAL A 250 18.07 12.27 1.55
N ALA A 251 18.05 13.20 0.60
CA ALA A 251 17.92 12.93 -0.83
C ALA A 251 19.07 13.55 -1.66
N THR A 252 19.52 12.80 -2.66
CA THR A 252 20.59 13.18 -3.61
C THR A 252 20.14 12.94 -5.05
N SER A 253 20.36 13.92 -5.94
CA SER A 253 20.13 13.80 -7.38
C SER A 253 20.89 12.64 -8.01
N THR A 254 20.28 11.96 -8.99
CA THR A 254 20.96 10.93 -9.81
C THR A 254 21.81 11.50 -10.96
N GLY A 255 21.94 12.82 -11.11
CA GLY A 255 22.70 13.46 -12.20
C GLY A 255 21.83 13.87 -13.40
N VAL A 256 22.30 13.62 -14.63
CA VAL A 256 21.73 14.13 -15.90
C VAL A 256 20.23 13.82 -16.07
N GLN A 257 19.42 14.86 -16.28
CA GLN A 257 17.97 14.79 -16.51
C GLN A 257 17.61 15.22 -17.95
N ALA A 258 18.16 14.53 -18.96
CA ALA A 258 17.92 14.91 -20.36
C ALA A 258 16.43 14.79 -20.76
N SER A 259 15.94 15.80 -21.46
CA SER A 259 14.61 15.83 -22.09
C SER A 259 14.74 16.11 -23.60
N ASN A 260 13.95 15.39 -24.40
CA ASN A 260 13.87 15.61 -25.84
C ASN A 260 13.12 16.93 -26.14
N ALA A 261 13.28 17.49 -27.34
CA ALA A 261 12.55 18.69 -27.81
C ALA A 261 11.44 18.33 -28.82
N PRO A 262 10.36 17.64 -28.40
CA PRO A 262 9.36 17.07 -29.30
C PRO A 262 8.58 18.14 -30.07
N GLY A 263 8.46 19.37 -29.56
CA GLY A 263 7.79 20.47 -30.28
C GLY A 263 8.46 20.81 -31.62
N LEU A 264 9.78 20.82 -31.66
CA LEU A 264 10.54 21.01 -32.90
C LEU A 264 10.33 19.83 -33.85
N VAL A 265 10.37 18.61 -33.32
CA VAL A 265 10.10 17.38 -34.08
C VAL A 265 8.71 17.42 -34.72
N HIS A 266 7.67 17.79 -33.97
CA HIS A 266 6.31 17.89 -34.49
C HIS A 266 6.17 18.98 -35.55
N LYS A 267 6.78 20.15 -35.36
CA LYS A 267 6.71 21.26 -36.33
C LYS A 267 7.39 20.89 -37.65
N MET A 268 8.55 20.23 -37.57
CA MET A 268 9.28 19.73 -38.74
C MET A 268 8.49 18.65 -39.47
N LEU A 269 7.87 17.73 -38.73
CA LEU A 269 7.06 16.66 -39.30
C LEU A 269 5.78 17.21 -39.95
N GLN A 270 5.12 18.17 -39.31
CA GLN A 270 3.94 18.84 -39.84
C GLN A 270 4.25 19.50 -41.19
N ALA A 271 5.32 20.29 -41.27
CA ALA A 271 5.72 20.94 -42.53
C ALA A 271 6.02 19.90 -43.62
N SER A 272 6.78 18.86 -43.28
CA SER A 272 7.12 17.79 -44.24
C SER A 272 5.89 17.02 -44.73
N LEU A 273 4.85 16.87 -43.90
CA LEU A 273 3.60 16.19 -44.23
C LEU A 273 2.72 17.00 -45.21
N GLU A 274 2.84 18.33 -45.21
CA GLU A 274 2.16 19.19 -46.20
C GLU A 274 2.73 18.97 -47.62
N VAL A 275 4.00 18.56 -47.73
CA VAL A 275 4.67 18.29 -49.00
C VAL A 275 4.54 16.84 -49.44
N THR A 276 4.64 15.88 -48.53
CA THR A 276 4.45 14.48 -48.86
C THR A 276 3.87 13.67 -47.71
N PRO A 277 2.82 12.87 -47.94
CA PRO A 277 2.30 11.93 -46.93
C PRO A 277 3.38 10.95 -46.45
N MET A 278 4.40 10.67 -47.27
CA MET A 278 5.51 9.79 -46.91
C MET A 278 6.42 10.37 -45.83
N ALA A 279 6.30 11.66 -45.52
CA ALA A 279 7.02 12.29 -44.41
C ALA A 279 6.65 11.70 -43.06
N ILE A 280 5.51 11.00 -42.94
CA ILE A 280 5.15 10.24 -41.74
C ILE A 280 6.20 9.18 -41.37
N LEU A 281 7.00 8.73 -42.35
CA LEU A 281 8.09 7.77 -42.16
C LEU A 281 9.42 8.44 -41.79
N ALA A 282 9.48 9.78 -41.78
CA ALA A 282 10.67 10.51 -41.36
C ALA A 282 10.86 10.34 -39.84
N ARG A 283 12.13 10.25 -39.42
CA ARG A 283 12.52 10.11 -38.01
C ARG A 283 13.30 11.33 -37.53
N PRO A 284 12.72 12.55 -37.58
CA PRO A 284 13.41 13.72 -37.10
C PRO A 284 13.59 13.63 -35.58
N VAL A 285 14.78 14.00 -35.11
CA VAL A 285 15.14 14.12 -33.71
C VAL A 285 15.56 15.56 -33.47
N ALA A 286 15.01 16.15 -32.42
CA ALA A 286 15.48 17.41 -31.88
C ALA A 286 15.65 17.28 -30.37
N GLY A 287 16.74 17.83 -29.85
CA GLY A 287 17.08 17.73 -28.44
C GLY A 287 18.14 18.73 -28.04
N ILE A 288 18.32 18.88 -26.73
CA ILE A 288 19.24 19.84 -26.15
C ILE A 288 20.34 19.08 -25.42
N ARG A 289 21.59 19.49 -25.65
CA ARG A 289 22.76 19.00 -24.90
C ARG A 289 23.57 20.19 -24.41
N GLY A 290 23.40 20.55 -23.14
CA GLY A 290 23.97 21.79 -22.59
C GLY A 290 23.42 23.00 -23.33
N HIS A 291 24.30 23.89 -23.80
CA HIS A 291 23.94 25.09 -24.59
C HIS A 291 23.80 24.80 -26.09
N THR A 292 23.66 23.53 -26.49
CA THR A 292 23.61 23.12 -27.90
C THR A 292 22.25 22.54 -28.24
N LEU A 293 21.58 23.18 -29.21
CA LEU A 293 20.42 22.61 -29.89
C LEU A 293 20.88 21.65 -30.98
N VAL A 294 20.42 20.41 -30.92
CA VAL A 294 20.67 19.39 -31.93
C VAL A 294 19.37 19.13 -32.67
N VAL A 295 19.37 19.29 -34.00
CA VAL A 295 18.21 19.04 -34.86
C VAL A 295 18.66 18.24 -36.08
N THR A 296 17.95 17.15 -36.41
CA THR A 296 18.23 16.36 -37.62
C THR A 296 17.45 16.92 -38.81
N LEU A 297 18.11 17.16 -39.94
CA LEU A 297 17.45 17.62 -41.17
C LEU A 297 17.32 16.46 -42.18
N PRO A 298 16.33 16.48 -43.10
CA PRO A 298 16.16 15.45 -44.11
C PRO A 298 17.37 15.32 -45.06
N GLY A 299 17.51 14.18 -45.74
CA GLY A 299 18.64 13.96 -46.65
C GLY A 299 18.54 14.68 -48.00
N LYS A 300 17.35 15.15 -48.40
CA LYS A 300 17.15 15.84 -49.69
C LYS A 300 17.32 17.36 -49.51
N PRO A 301 18.16 18.06 -50.32
CA PRO A 301 18.42 19.49 -50.16
C PRO A 301 17.16 20.38 -50.10
N ASN A 302 16.16 20.14 -50.94
CA ASN A 302 14.92 20.92 -50.92
C ASN A 302 14.12 20.72 -49.63
N ALA A 303 14.11 19.49 -49.09
CA ALA A 303 13.44 19.16 -47.84
C ALA A 303 14.18 19.72 -46.61
N VAL A 304 15.51 19.90 -46.70
CA VAL A 304 16.29 20.61 -45.68
C VAL A 304 15.85 22.06 -45.58
N VAL A 305 15.78 22.76 -46.71
CA VAL A 305 15.40 24.18 -46.76
C VAL A 305 13.99 24.38 -46.21
N GLU A 306 13.05 23.53 -46.62
CA GLU A 306 11.67 23.52 -46.13
C GLU A 306 11.59 23.29 -44.61
N THR A 307 12.23 22.23 -44.12
CA THR A 307 12.22 21.86 -42.70
C THR A 307 12.86 22.94 -41.85
N LEU A 308 13.95 23.54 -42.33
CA LEU A 308 14.65 24.61 -41.63
C LEU A 308 13.82 25.89 -41.62
N ASN A 309 13.16 26.25 -42.72
CA ASN A 309 12.25 27.39 -42.78
C ASN A 309 11.04 27.22 -41.86
N ALA A 310 10.54 25.99 -41.67
CA ALA A 310 9.42 25.71 -40.78
C ALA A 310 9.74 25.95 -39.31
N ILE A 311 11.00 25.80 -38.91
CA ILE A 311 11.47 26.03 -37.54
C ILE A 311 12.21 27.36 -37.37
N ALA A 312 12.67 27.99 -38.46
CA ALA A 312 13.40 29.25 -38.44
C ALA A 312 12.75 30.36 -37.59
N PRO A 313 11.41 30.56 -37.58
CA PRO A 313 10.78 31.57 -36.75
C PRO A 313 10.96 31.35 -35.24
N VAL A 314 11.12 30.10 -34.81
CA VAL A 314 11.26 29.74 -33.40
C VAL A 314 12.72 29.56 -32.96
N LEU A 315 13.66 29.43 -33.91
CA LEU A 315 15.08 29.25 -33.62
C LEU A 315 15.70 30.42 -32.83
N PRO A 316 15.45 31.71 -33.13
CA PRO A 316 16.02 32.82 -32.36
C PRO A 316 15.62 32.77 -30.88
N HIS A 317 14.35 32.48 -30.59
CA HIS A 317 13.87 32.36 -29.21
C HIS A 317 14.40 31.09 -28.54
N ALA A 318 14.40 29.95 -29.24
CA ALA A 318 14.96 28.70 -28.72
C ALA A 318 16.46 28.82 -28.40
N LEU A 319 17.23 29.53 -29.22
CA LEU A 319 18.66 29.80 -28.98
C LEU A 319 18.87 30.82 -27.85
N HIS A 320 17.99 31.81 -27.71
CA HIS A 320 18.03 32.75 -26.58
C HIS A 320 17.75 32.05 -25.25
N LEU A 321 16.74 31.17 -25.20
CA LEU A 321 16.47 30.31 -24.03
C LEU A 321 17.67 29.42 -23.67
N LEU A 322 18.45 28.98 -24.66
CA LEU A 322 19.68 28.22 -24.44
C LEU A 322 20.84 29.09 -23.94
N GLN A 323 20.82 30.41 -24.18
CA GLN A 323 21.80 31.38 -23.71
C GLN A 323 21.44 32.00 -22.35
N ASP A 324 20.15 32.10 -22.01
CA ASP A 324 19.72 32.59 -20.69
C ASP A 324 20.01 31.58 -19.56
N ILE A 325 20.20 30.30 -19.89
CA ILE A 325 20.78 29.31 -18.98
C ILE A 325 22.19 29.74 -18.50
N SER A 326 22.87 30.66 -19.20
CA SER A 326 24.18 31.20 -18.82
C SER A 326 24.16 32.51 -18.02
N HIS A 327 23.04 33.24 -17.91
CA HIS A 327 23.08 34.59 -17.30
C HIS A 327 22.97 34.66 -15.77
N ASP A 328 22.70 33.55 -15.08
CA ASP A 328 22.69 33.50 -13.61
C ASP A 328 24.04 33.10 -12.96
N HIS A 329 25.15 33.23 -13.71
CA HIS A 329 26.50 33.03 -13.15
C HIS A 329 27.42 34.27 -13.12
N HIS A 330 26.94 35.48 -13.44
CA HIS A 330 27.68 36.71 -13.14
C HIS A 330 26.76 37.91 -12.84
N LYS A 331 26.10 37.92 -11.68
CA LYS A 331 25.76 39.17 -10.97
C LYS A 331 26.21 39.05 -9.51
N GLY A 332 27.48 39.29 -9.29
CA GLY A 332 28.07 39.21 -7.97
C GLY A 332 29.50 39.72 -7.90
N GLN A 333 29.83 40.85 -8.53
CA GLN A 333 30.98 41.67 -8.10
C GLN A 333 30.66 43.18 -8.20
N ASN A 334 30.52 43.77 -7.01
CA ASN A 334 30.83 45.13 -6.58
C ASN A 334 30.25 46.35 -7.34
N LYS A 335 29.17 46.90 -6.77
CA LYS A 335 29.09 48.34 -6.48
C LYS A 335 29.01 48.53 -4.96
N ALA A 336 30.15 48.87 -4.35
CA ALA A 336 30.25 49.52 -3.04
C ALA A 336 31.68 50.11 -2.89
N SER A 337 31.90 51.27 -3.52
CA SER A 337 32.68 52.44 -3.03
C SER A 337 32.62 53.53 -4.10
#